data_AF-A0A7R9HGR8-F1
#
_entry.id   AF-A0A7R9HGR8-F1
#
_cell.length_a   1.000
_cell.length_b   1.000
_cell.length_c   1.000
_cell.angle_alpha   90.00
_cell.angle_beta   90.00
_cell.angle_gamma   90.00
#
_symmetry.space_group_name_H-M   'P 1'
#
loop_
_entity.id
_entity.type
_entity.pdbx_description
1 polymer ?
#
loop_
_entity_poly.entity_id
_entity_poly.type
_entity_poly.pdbx_seq_one_letter_code
_entity_poly.pdbx_strand_id
1 'polypeptide(L)'
;DADRACVRLSAGCALLKICEVPALWTCFSTALLSKLACLITDKVKQVRLGFARRLTRGLCREPGLPNDLLAFFPLSELSPDRQVCQQMREMLRKAIAAKRLRYRRLVLIEQVAVSTDQLINSHPHLLVERSVGVAVFLLAFHPLFFATDSWSDLYHVQCALEQLLEALITAAPLRMDDKFYKDLFTAIHSSRNTLVPQDEVAN
;
A
#
# COMPACT_ATOMS: atom_id res chain seq x y z
N ASP A 1 22.51 5.30 18.76
CA ASP A 1 21.63 4.82 17.65
C ASP A 1 20.24 4.33 18.07
N ALA A 2 20.06 3.77 19.27
CA ALA A 2 18.74 3.31 19.75
C ALA A 2 17.71 4.45 19.92
N ASP A 3 18.10 5.58 20.50
CA ASP A 3 17.18 6.70 20.75
C ASP A 3 16.62 7.28 19.43
N ARG A 4 17.47 7.43 18.42
CA ARG A 4 17.04 7.88 17.08
C ARG A 4 16.10 6.88 16.42
N ALA A 5 16.30 5.58 16.63
CA ALA A 5 15.41 4.55 16.11
C ALA A 5 14.03 4.59 16.80
N CYS A 6 14.02 4.80 18.12
CA CYS A 6 12.79 5.00 18.89
C CYS A 6 12.01 6.23 18.40
N VAL A 7 12.69 7.35 18.18
CA VAL A 7 12.06 8.58 17.67
C VAL A 7 11.44 8.37 16.29
N ARG A 8 12.16 7.73 15.34
CA ARG A 8 11.60 7.44 14.00
C ARG A 8 10.36 6.56 14.07
N LEU A 9 10.41 5.49 14.88
CA LEU A 9 9.26 4.60 15.08
C LEU A 9 8.08 5.34 15.69
N SER A 10 8.30 6.12 16.76
CA SER A 10 7.26 6.89 17.44
C SER A 10 6.64 7.94 16.53
N ALA A 11 7.45 8.66 15.74
CA ALA A 11 6.98 9.63 14.75
C ALA A 11 6.12 8.95 13.68
N GLY A 12 6.58 7.83 13.12
CA GLY A 12 5.80 7.04 12.17
C GLY A 12 4.47 6.56 12.75
N CYS A 13 4.48 6.07 13.99
CA CYS A 13 3.25 5.65 14.67
C CYS A 13 2.28 6.81 14.93
N ALA A 14 2.78 8.01 15.22
CA ALA A 14 1.95 9.20 15.38
C ALA A 14 1.34 9.63 14.04
N LEU A 15 2.11 9.60 12.96
CA LEU A 15 1.61 9.89 11.61
C LEU A 15 0.53 8.89 11.17
N LEU A 16 0.69 7.60 11.47
CA LEU A 16 -0.38 6.62 11.20
C LEU A 16 -1.67 6.99 11.92
N LYS A 17 -1.63 7.40 13.20
CA LYS A 17 -2.84 7.84 13.91
C LYS A 17 -3.48 9.06 13.25
N ILE A 18 -2.69 9.98 12.73
CA ILE A 18 -3.21 11.15 11.99
C ILE A 18 -3.94 10.68 10.73
N CYS A 19 -3.38 9.71 10.00
CA CYS A 19 -4.02 9.13 8.81
C CYS A 19 -5.33 8.38 9.11
N GLU A 20 -5.61 8.00 10.37
CA GLU A 20 -6.90 7.40 10.75
C GLU A 20 -8.06 8.41 10.68
N VAL A 21 -7.75 9.72 10.66
CA VAL A 21 -8.75 10.80 10.54
C VAL A 21 -8.91 11.20 9.06
N PRO A 22 -10.07 10.93 8.41
CA PRO A 22 -10.23 11.14 6.97
C PRO A 22 -9.93 12.57 6.50
N ALA A 23 -10.35 13.59 7.26
CA ALA A 23 -10.11 14.99 6.94
C ALA A 23 -8.62 15.38 6.98
N LEU A 24 -7.80 14.68 7.79
CA LEU A 24 -6.37 14.93 7.86
C LEU A 24 -5.61 14.12 6.79
N TRP A 25 -6.12 12.94 6.44
CA TRP A 25 -5.57 12.14 5.34
C TRP A 25 -5.58 12.90 4.01
N THR A 26 -6.65 13.64 3.71
CA THR A 26 -6.73 14.44 2.47
C THR A 26 -5.70 15.56 2.39
N CYS A 27 -5.12 15.97 3.52
CA CYS A 27 -4.05 16.97 3.57
C CYS A 27 -2.65 16.34 3.53
N PHE A 28 -2.55 15.01 3.49
CA PHE A 28 -1.26 14.31 3.54
C PHE A 28 -0.56 14.44 2.18
N SER A 29 0.59 15.10 2.16
CA SER A 29 1.35 15.27 0.92
C SER A 29 1.99 13.96 0.46
N THR A 30 2.14 13.80 -0.86
CA THR A 30 2.82 12.67 -1.49
C THR A 30 4.26 12.52 -0.98
N ALA A 31 4.97 13.64 -0.79
CA ALA A 31 6.32 13.63 -0.22
C ALA A 31 6.37 13.10 1.22
N LEU A 32 5.37 13.42 2.05
CA LEU A 32 5.28 12.89 3.41
C LEU A 32 4.91 11.39 3.38
N LEU A 33 4.05 10.98 2.46
CA LEU A 33 3.69 9.59 2.24
C LEU A 33 4.91 8.74 1.90
N SER A 34 5.74 9.17 0.93
CA SER A 34 6.97 8.48 0.55
C SER A 34 7.96 8.37 1.70
N LYS A 35 8.13 9.45 2.49
CA LYS A 35 8.99 9.44 3.69
C LYS A 35 8.48 8.46 4.74
N LEU A 36 7.17 8.40 4.95
CA LEU A 36 6.56 7.48 5.90
C LEU A 36 6.73 6.02 5.46
N ALA A 37 6.59 5.75 4.16
CA ALA A 37 6.76 4.41 3.58
C ALA A 37 8.18 3.85 3.80
N CYS A 38 9.21 4.71 3.78
CA CYS A 38 10.61 4.34 4.04
C CYS A 38 10.85 3.70 5.43
N LEU A 39 9.91 3.81 6.39
CA LEU A 39 10.03 3.11 7.67
C LEU A 39 9.92 1.59 7.53
N ILE A 40 9.29 1.09 6.44
CA ILE A 40 9.27 -0.34 6.13
C ILE A 40 10.66 -0.86 5.76
N THR A 41 11.51 -0.01 5.19
CA THR A 41 12.89 -0.31 4.78
C THR A 41 13.93 0.27 5.74
N ASP A 42 13.53 0.72 6.94
CA ASP A 42 14.46 1.30 7.94
C ASP A 42 15.60 0.32 8.25
N LYS A 43 16.82 0.84 8.40
CA LYS A 43 18.00 0.03 8.74
C LYS A 43 17.82 -0.82 10.01
N VAL A 44 17.01 -0.37 10.97
CA VAL A 44 16.77 -1.06 12.24
C VAL A 44 15.56 -2.01 12.13
N LYS A 45 15.78 -3.32 12.32
CA LYS A 45 14.73 -4.37 12.25
C LYS A 45 13.54 -4.08 13.16
N GLN A 46 13.78 -3.57 14.37
CA GLN A 46 12.74 -3.22 15.33
C GLN A 46 11.85 -2.08 14.84
N VAL A 47 12.40 -1.12 14.08
CA VAL A 47 11.60 -0.04 13.47
C VAL A 47 10.73 -0.62 12.37
N ARG A 48 11.30 -1.42 11.45
CA ARG A 48 10.54 -2.07 10.35
C ARG A 48 9.35 -2.86 10.89
N LEU A 49 9.60 -3.82 11.78
CA LEU A 49 8.55 -4.69 12.32
C LEU A 49 7.61 -3.95 13.28
N GLY A 50 8.13 -3.01 14.09
CA GLY A 50 7.33 -2.21 15.00
C GLY A 50 6.33 -1.34 14.25
N PHE A 51 6.78 -0.67 13.19
CA PHE A 51 5.96 0.18 12.35
C PHE A 51 4.92 -0.66 11.58
N ALA A 52 5.35 -1.74 10.93
CA ALA A 52 4.44 -2.61 10.18
C ALA A 52 3.34 -3.22 11.04
N ARG A 53 3.64 -3.65 12.28
CA ARG A 53 2.60 -4.15 13.20
C ARG A 53 1.56 -3.08 13.53
N ARG A 54 1.97 -1.82 13.66
CA ARG A 54 1.06 -0.69 13.92
C ARG A 54 0.24 -0.37 12.68
N LEU A 55 0.86 -0.37 11.50
CA LEU A 55 0.21 -0.25 10.20
C LEU A 55 -0.86 -1.33 10.00
N THR A 56 -0.51 -2.61 10.15
CA THR A 56 -1.48 -3.72 10.04
C THR A 56 -2.63 -3.56 11.03
N ARG A 57 -2.34 -3.20 12.29
CA ARG A 57 -3.38 -2.98 13.29
C ARG A 57 -4.34 -1.87 12.89
N GLY A 58 -3.84 -0.75 12.36
CA GLY A 58 -4.66 0.35 11.88
C GLY A 58 -5.47 -0.01 10.64
N LEU A 59 -4.90 -0.80 9.71
CA LEU A 59 -5.60 -1.27 8.51
C LEU A 59 -6.72 -2.28 8.84
N CYS A 60 -6.58 -3.07 9.91
CA CYS A 60 -7.60 -4.01 10.35
C CYS A 60 -8.73 -3.38 11.21
N ARG A 61 -8.70 -2.08 11.50
CA ARG A 61 -9.67 -1.38 12.38
C ARG A 61 -10.80 -0.68 11.61
N GLU A 62 -11.88 -0.38 12.33
CA GLU A 62 -13.06 0.36 11.84
C GLU A 62 -13.47 1.47 12.84
N PRO A 63 -13.46 2.76 12.45
CA PRO A 63 -12.73 3.30 11.31
C PRO A 63 -11.23 3.04 11.47
N GLY A 64 -10.50 3.02 10.36
CA GLY A 64 -9.10 2.63 10.35
C GLY A 64 -8.36 3.28 9.19
N LEU A 65 -7.12 2.85 8.99
CA LEU A 65 -6.21 3.46 8.02
C LEU A 65 -6.73 3.38 6.57
N PRO A 66 -6.39 4.35 5.70
CA PRO A 66 -6.68 4.31 4.27
C PRO A 66 -6.11 3.06 3.59
N ASN A 67 -6.79 2.55 2.56
CA ASN A 67 -6.34 1.38 1.81
C ASN A 67 -5.01 1.62 1.08
N ASP A 68 -4.73 2.88 0.71
CA ASP A 68 -3.49 3.29 0.05
C ASP A 68 -2.24 2.90 0.85
N LEU A 69 -2.34 2.83 2.18
CA LEU A 69 -1.21 2.43 3.03
C LEU A 69 -0.88 0.93 2.95
N LEU A 70 -1.69 0.11 2.28
CA LEU A 70 -1.30 -1.26 1.90
C LEU A 70 -0.09 -1.28 0.97
N ALA A 71 0.09 -0.22 0.17
CA ALA A 71 1.21 -0.04 -0.76
C ALA A 71 2.58 0.02 -0.08
N PHE A 72 2.63 0.12 1.25
CA PHE A 72 3.88 0.16 1.99
C PHE A 72 4.51 -1.23 2.13
N PHE A 73 3.70 -2.30 2.20
CA PHE A 73 4.20 -3.66 2.41
C PHE A 73 5.11 -4.18 1.29
N PRO A 74 4.84 -3.93 0.00
CA PRO A 74 5.73 -4.29 -1.12
C PRO A 74 7.17 -3.87 -0.95
N LEU A 75 7.42 -2.70 -0.34
CA LEU A 75 8.77 -2.19 -0.07
C LEU A 75 9.58 -3.12 0.85
N SER A 76 8.93 -4.03 1.57
CA SER A 76 9.61 -5.03 2.39
C SER A 76 10.51 -5.99 1.59
N GLU A 77 10.23 -6.19 0.29
CA GLU A 77 11.09 -7.01 -0.59
C GLU A 77 12.46 -6.37 -0.86
N LEU A 78 12.63 -5.10 -0.50
CA LEU A 78 13.92 -4.40 -0.51
C LEU A 78 14.74 -4.70 0.76
N SER A 79 14.17 -5.42 1.74
CA SER A 79 14.88 -5.82 2.95
C SER A 79 15.79 -7.03 2.68
N PRO A 80 17.04 -7.04 3.19
CA PRO A 80 17.90 -8.20 3.08
C PRO A 80 17.47 -9.37 4.00
N ASP A 81 16.58 -9.14 4.97
CA ASP A 81 16.16 -10.14 5.94
C ASP A 81 14.89 -10.88 5.47
N ARG A 82 15.08 -12.09 4.93
CA ARG A 82 13.99 -12.94 4.43
C ARG A 82 12.91 -13.22 5.47
N GLN A 83 13.27 -13.33 6.76
CA GLN A 83 12.31 -13.56 7.83
C GLN A 83 11.40 -12.34 8.04
N VAL A 84 11.94 -11.13 7.85
CA VAL A 84 11.16 -9.90 7.89
C VAL A 84 10.21 -9.85 6.68
N CYS A 85 10.69 -10.17 5.49
CA CYS A 85 9.84 -10.20 4.28
C CYS A 85 8.65 -11.15 4.47
N GLN A 86 8.89 -12.37 4.99
CA GLN A 86 7.82 -13.32 5.26
C GLN A 86 6.78 -12.77 6.26
N GLN A 87 7.22 -12.18 7.38
CA GLN A 87 6.31 -11.56 8.35
C GLN A 87 5.49 -10.42 7.73
N MET A 88 6.11 -9.62 6.85
CA MET A 88 5.44 -8.53 6.13
C MET A 88 4.38 -9.05 5.17
N ARG A 89 4.66 -10.16 4.45
CA ARG A 89 3.68 -10.84 3.59
C ARG A 89 2.46 -11.32 4.37
N GLU A 90 2.67 -11.95 5.52
CA GLU A 90 1.58 -12.40 6.40
C GLU A 90 0.74 -11.22 6.92
N MET A 91 1.41 -10.15 7.33
CA MET A 91 0.76 -8.91 7.77
C MET A 91 -0.07 -8.25 6.66
N LEU A 92 0.43 -8.23 5.42
CA LEU A 92 -0.28 -7.73 4.24
C LEU A 92 -1.54 -8.55 3.97
N ARG A 93 -1.41 -9.88 3.89
CA ARG A 93 -2.55 -10.79 3.65
C ARG A 93 -3.64 -10.61 4.71
N LYS A 94 -3.24 -10.47 5.99
CA LYS A 94 -4.17 -10.19 7.08
C LYS A 94 -4.90 -8.86 6.91
N ALA A 95 -4.18 -7.80 6.53
CA ALA A 95 -4.77 -6.48 6.31
C ALA A 95 -5.76 -6.49 5.13
N ILE A 96 -5.40 -7.10 4.00
CA ILE A 96 -6.26 -7.26 2.83
C ILE A 96 -7.53 -8.05 3.19
N ALA A 97 -7.39 -9.18 3.87
CA ALA A 97 -8.55 -10.00 4.26
C ALA A 97 -9.52 -9.23 5.16
N ALA A 98 -9.02 -8.46 6.13
CA ALA A 98 -9.86 -7.62 7.00
C ALA A 98 -10.62 -6.56 6.19
N LYS A 99 -9.95 -5.86 5.27
CA LYS A 99 -10.55 -4.85 4.39
C LYS A 99 -11.60 -5.45 3.45
N ARG A 100 -11.33 -6.62 2.86
CA ARG A 100 -12.30 -7.31 2.00
C ARG A 100 -13.51 -7.82 2.76
N LEU A 101 -13.33 -8.32 3.99
CA LEU A 101 -14.45 -8.69 4.84
C LEU A 101 -15.34 -7.47 5.14
N ARG A 102 -14.73 -6.32 5.42
CA ARG A 102 -15.46 -5.06 5.62
C ARG A 102 -16.24 -4.66 4.37
N TYR A 103 -15.58 -4.62 3.22
CA TYR A 103 -16.25 -4.27 1.96
C TYR A 103 -17.40 -5.24 1.68
N ARG A 104 -17.20 -6.54 1.87
CA ARG A 104 -18.27 -7.54 1.73
C ARG A 104 -19.42 -7.28 2.70
N ARG A 105 -19.17 -6.88 3.95
CA ARG A 105 -20.25 -6.53 4.90
C ARG A 105 -21.04 -5.32 4.42
N LEU A 106 -20.36 -4.27 3.95
CA LEU A 106 -21.02 -3.09 3.37
C LEU A 106 -21.86 -3.49 2.16
N VAL A 107 -21.27 -4.25 1.23
CA VAL A 107 -21.95 -4.81 0.07
C VAL A 107 -23.17 -5.63 0.49
N LEU A 108 -23.08 -6.53 1.46
CA LEU A 108 -24.23 -7.33 1.91
C LEU A 108 -25.34 -6.49 2.56
N ILE A 109 -24.98 -5.41 3.26
CA ILE A 109 -25.93 -4.47 3.86
C ILE A 109 -26.61 -3.63 2.76
N GLU A 110 -25.85 -3.18 1.76
CA GLU A 110 -26.30 -2.32 0.66
C GLU A 110 -26.94 -3.11 -0.52
N GLN A 111 -26.67 -4.41 -0.62
CA GLN A 111 -27.23 -5.34 -1.62
C GLN A 111 -28.74 -5.58 -1.46
N VAL A 112 -29.37 -4.95 -0.49
CA VAL A 112 -30.83 -4.79 -0.50
C VAL A 112 -31.29 -3.97 -1.73
N ALA A 113 -30.39 -3.26 -2.45
CA ALA A 113 -30.78 -2.42 -3.60
C ALA A 113 -29.82 -2.30 -4.82
N VAL A 114 -28.55 -2.76 -4.78
CA VAL A 114 -27.53 -2.39 -5.80
C VAL A 114 -26.63 -3.56 -6.23
N SER A 115 -26.22 -3.63 -7.51
CA SER A 115 -25.30 -4.66 -8.03
C SER A 115 -23.84 -4.46 -7.57
N THR A 116 -23.03 -5.53 -7.57
CA THR A 116 -21.60 -5.46 -7.19
C THR A 116 -20.81 -4.44 -8.02
N ASP A 117 -21.06 -4.35 -9.32
CA ASP A 117 -20.38 -3.42 -10.22
C ASP A 117 -20.75 -1.96 -9.91
N GLN A 118 -22.02 -1.69 -9.60
CA GLN A 118 -22.47 -0.36 -9.22
C GLN A 118 -21.85 0.09 -7.88
N LEU A 119 -21.66 -0.84 -6.94
CA LEU A 119 -20.98 -0.58 -5.67
C LEU A 119 -19.49 -0.30 -5.85
N ILE A 120 -18.80 -1.08 -6.70
CA ILE A 120 -17.39 -0.86 -7.09
C ILE A 120 -17.22 0.55 -7.66
N ASN A 121 -18.14 0.97 -8.54
CA ASN A 121 -18.10 2.28 -9.16
C ASN A 121 -18.46 3.43 -8.20
N SER A 122 -19.33 3.17 -7.22
CA SER A 122 -19.78 4.17 -6.24
C SER A 122 -18.79 4.37 -5.08
N HIS A 123 -18.08 3.30 -4.70
CA HIS A 123 -17.14 3.31 -3.57
C HIS A 123 -15.75 2.79 -3.95
N PRO A 124 -15.11 3.34 -4.99
CA PRO A 124 -13.87 2.77 -5.48
C PRO A 124 -12.73 2.96 -4.47
N HIS A 125 -12.80 3.98 -3.59
CA HIS A 125 -11.85 4.21 -2.50
C HIS A 125 -11.84 3.11 -1.42
N LEU A 126 -12.87 2.25 -1.39
CA LEU A 126 -12.92 1.10 -0.48
C LEU A 126 -12.24 -0.16 -1.04
N LEU A 127 -11.88 -0.15 -2.32
CA LEU A 127 -11.18 -1.24 -2.97
C LEU A 127 -9.72 -1.25 -2.52
N VAL A 128 -9.21 -2.45 -2.23
CA VAL A 128 -7.82 -2.64 -1.81
C VAL A 128 -6.88 -2.63 -3.00
N GLU A 129 -7.40 -2.93 -4.18
CA GLU A 129 -6.69 -3.00 -5.45
C GLU A 129 -6.16 -1.64 -5.90
N ARG A 130 -6.81 -0.55 -5.47
CA ARG A 130 -6.32 0.82 -5.74
C ARG A 130 -4.95 1.09 -5.11
N SER A 131 -4.55 0.32 -4.10
CA SER A 131 -3.21 0.41 -3.52
C SER A 131 -2.09 0.06 -4.52
N VAL A 132 -2.40 -0.64 -5.62
CA VAL A 132 -1.40 -0.97 -6.66
C VAL A 132 -0.82 0.28 -7.29
N GLY A 133 -1.64 1.28 -7.64
CA GLY A 133 -1.14 2.54 -8.21
C GLY A 133 -0.22 3.29 -7.25
N VAL A 134 -0.57 3.30 -5.96
CA VAL A 134 0.26 3.90 -4.91
C VAL A 134 1.57 3.11 -4.73
N ALA A 135 1.54 1.78 -4.84
CA ALA A 135 2.74 0.95 -4.75
C ALA A 135 3.68 1.21 -5.92
N VAL A 136 3.16 1.30 -7.14
CA VAL A 136 3.93 1.67 -8.33
C VAL A 136 4.59 3.04 -8.13
N PHE A 137 3.84 4.04 -7.66
CA PHE A 137 4.38 5.36 -7.34
C PHE A 137 5.51 5.31 -6.29
N LEU A 138 5.28 4.62 -5.16
CA LEU A 138 6.26 4.53 -4.08
C LEU A 138 7.53 3.79 -4.51
N LEU A 139 7.41 2.77 -5.34
CA LEU A 139 8.53 2.03 -5.90
C LEU A 139 9.29 2.87 -6.90
N ALA A 140 8.62 3.53 -7.85
CA ALA A 140 9.27 4.38 -8.86
C ALA A 140 10.13 5.49 -8.23
N PHE A 141 9.71 6.01 -7.08
CA PHE A 141 10.42 7.07 -6.35
C PHE A 141 11.20 6.58 -5.13
N HIS A 142 11.37 5.27 -4.97
CA HIS A 142 12.07 4.76 -3.81
C HIS A 142 13.56 5.14 -3.87
N PRO A 143 14.17 5.69 -2.80
CA PRO A 143 15.57 6.14 -2.81
C PRO A 143 16.63 5.04 -3.04
N LEU A 144 16.22 3.78 -3.21
CA LEU A 144 17.13 2.67 -3.48
C LEU A 144 17.29 2.39 -4.98
N PHE A 145 16.43 2.96 -5.82
CA PHE A 145 16.52 2.81 -7.26
C PHE A 145 17.11 4.07 -7.87
N PHE A 146 18.14 3.89 -8.70
CA PHE A 146 18.92 5.01 -9.24
C PHE A 146 18.98 4.99 -10.77
N ALA A 147 18.72 3.84 -11.40
CA ALA A 147 18.78 3.70 -12.85
C ALA A 147 17.54 2.96 -13.37
N THR A 148 16.86 3.58 -14.34
CA THR A 148 15.67 3.03 -15.02
C THR A 148 15.98 1.70 -15.73
N ASP A 149 17.22 1.53 -16.16
CA ASP A 149 17.65 0.39 -16.98
C ASP A 149 18.45 -0.66 -16.18
N SER A 150 18.54 -0.49 -14.86
CA SER A 150 19.19 -1.48 -13.99
C SER A 150 18.30 -2.72 -13.86
N TRP A 151 18.76 -3.84 -14.42
CA TRP A 151 18.05 -5.12 -14.29
C TRP A 151 17.84 -5.52 -12.82
N SER A 152 18.80 -5.22 -11.95
CA SER A 152 18.69 -5.50 -10.52
C SER A 152 17.58 -4.70 -9.85
N ASP A 153 17.46 -3.42 -10.19
CA ASP A 153 16.45 -2.51 -9.63
C ASP A 153 15.06 -2.95 -10.13
N LEU A 154 14.94 -3.22 -11.42
CA LEU A 154 13.70 -3.72 -12.05
C LEU A 154 13.25 -5.07 -11.48
N TYR A 155 14.19 -5.98 -11.21
CA TYR A 155 13.87 -7.26 -10.57
C TYR A 155 13.29 -7.06 -9.16
N HIS A 156 13.86 -6.15 -8.35
CA HIS A 156 13.32 -5.84 -7.03
C HIS A 156 11.94 -5.18 -7.11
N VAL A 157 11.71 -4.29 -8.07
CA VAL A 157 10.38 -3.70 -8.33
C VAL A 157 9.37 -4.79 -8.71
N GLN A 158 9.75 -5.71 -9.60
CA GLN A 158 8.91 -6.84 -9.98
C GLN A 158 8.53 -7.69 -8.77
N CYS A 159 9.50 -8.12 -7.95
CA CYS A 159 9.23 -8.93 -6.76
C CYS A 159 8.32 -8.20 -5.76
N ALA A 160 8.51 -6.90 -5.57
CA ALA A 160 7.67 -6.08 -4.68
C ALA A 160 6.22 -6.03 -5.18
N LEU A 161 6.01 -5.78 -6.48
CA LEU A 161 4.66 -5.74 -7.07
C LEU A 161 4.00 -7.11 -7.09
N GLU A 162 4.77 -8.17 -7.39
CA GLU A 162 4.29 -9.56 -7.34
C GLU A 162 3.76 -9.91 -5.95
N GLN A 163 4.47 -9.50 -4.90
CA GLN A 163 4.02 -9.69 -3.51
C GLN A 163 2.62 -9.10 -3.26
N LEU A 164 2.36 -7.88 -3.75
CA LEU A 164 1.06 -7.22 -3.59
C LEU A 164 -0.02 -7.92 -4.41
N LEU A 165 0.27 -8.18 -5.69
CA LEU A 165 -0.69 -8.75 -6.63
C LEU A 165 -1.06 -10.17 -6.23
N GLU A 166 -0.09 -11.00 -5.82
CA GLU A 166 -0.35 -12.33 -5.28
C GLU A 166 -1.32 -12.24 -4.08
N ALA A 167 -1.06 -11.33 -3.14
CA ALA A 167 -1.91 -11.15 -1.96
C ALA A 167 -3.32 -10.66 -2.31
N LEU A 168 -3.46 -9.77 -3.30
CA LEU A 168 -4.75 -9.28 -3.79
C LEU A 168 -5.52 -10.36 -4.56
N ILE A 169 -4.89 -11.06 -5.51
CA ILE A 169 -5.58 -12.05 -6.34
C ILE A 169 -6.03 -13.25 -5.49
N THR A 170 -5.18 -13.72 -4.58
CA THR A 170 -5.46 -14.92 -3.78
C THR A 170 -6.47 -14.69 -2.66
N ALA A 171 -6.56 -13.46 -2.13
CA ALA A 171 -7.39 -13.16 -0.97
C ALA A 171 -8.89 -13.46 -1.23
N ALA A 172 -9.56 -14.01 -0.23
CA ALA A 172 -11.01 -14.17 -0.18
C ALA A 172 -11.61 -13.09 0.76
N PRO A 173 -12.92 -12.80 0.73
CA PRO A 173 -13.99 -13.43 -0.07
C PRO A 173 -14.34 -12.73 -1.39
N LEU A 174 -13.83 -11.53 -1.64
CA LEU A 174 -14.16 -10.74 -2.83
C LEU A 174 -12.95 -10.71 -3.76
N ARG A 175 -13.04 -11.35 -4.92
CA ARG A 175 -11.98 -11.36 -5.94
C ARG A 175 -12.42 -10.50 -7.12
N MET A 176 -11.52 -9.64 -7.59
CA MET A 176 -11.70 -8.93 -8.85
C MET A 176 -11.34 -9.85 -10.02
N ASP A 177 -11.99 -9.64 -11.15
CA ASP A 177 -11.72 -10.39 -12.37
C ASP A 177 -10.48 -9.85 -13.12
N ASP A 178 -10.03 -10.59 -14.12
CA ASP A 178 -8.86 -10.23 -14.92
C ASP A 178 -9.05 -8.91 -15.68
N LYS A 179 -10.30 -8.60 -16.06
CA LYS A 179 -10.63 -7.37 -16.78
C LYS A 179 -10.38 -6.15 -15.89
N PHE A 180 -10.82 -6.19 -14.64
CA PHE A 180 -10.57 -5.12 -13.68
C PHE A 180 -9.09 -4.80 -13.53
N TYR A 181 -8.23 -5.82 -13.41
CA TYR A 181 -6.79 -5.58 -13.29
C TYR A 181 -6.20 -4.98 -14.57
N LYS A 182 -6.62 -5.44 -15.76
CA LYS A 182 -6.21 -4.82 -17.03
C LYS A 182 -6.58 -3.34 -17.08
N ASP A 183 -7.83 -3.02 -16.77
CA ASP A 183 -8.33 -1.64 -16.75
C ASP A 183 -7.56 -0.78 -15.73
N LEU A 184 -7.27 -1.33 -14.55
CA LEU A 184 -6.45 -0.68 -13.52
C LEU A 184 -5.03 -0.37 -14.03
N PHE A 185 -4.36 -1.32 -14.67
CA PHE A 185 -3.02 -1.10 -15.20
C PHE A 185 -3.01 -0.11 -16.37
N THR A 186 -4.01 -0.14 -17.25
CA THR A 186 -4.19 0.87 -18.29
C THR A 186 -4.40 2.27 -17.70
N ALA A 187 -5.17 2.38 -16.62
CA ALA A 187 -5.37 3.65 -15.91
C ALA A 187 -4.08 4.16 -15.26
N ILE A 188 -3.28 3.28 -14.65
CA ILE A 188 -1.97 3.64 -14.09
C ILE A 188 -1.02 4.11 -15.19
N HIS A 189 -0.95 3.38 -16.31
CA HIS A 189 -0.06 3.73 -17.42
C HIS A 189 -0.42 5.06 -18.11
N SER A 190 -1.71 5.39 -18.16
CA SER A 190 -2.18 6.67 -18.73
C SER A 190 -2.15 7.84 -17.73
N SER A 191 -1.84 7.59 -16.46
CA SER A 191 -1.78 8.62 -15.43
C SER A 191 -0.44 9.34 -15.44
N ARG A 192 -0.46 10.66 -15.18
CA ARG A 192 0.77 11.44 -15.03
C ARG A 192 1.23 11.47 -13.58
N ASN A 193 2.54 11.57 -13.43
CA ASN A 193 3.24 11.72 -12.19
C ASN A 193 2.81 12.97 -11.43
N THR A 194 2.41 12.83 -10.18
CA THR A 194 1.94 13.94 -9.35
C THR A 194 3.06 14.73 -8.67
N LEU A 195 4.28 14.14 -8.55
CA LEU A 195 5.43 14.83 -7.95
C LEU A 195 6.16 15.72 -8.96
N VAL A 196 6.36 15.21 -10.18
CA VAL A 196 7.06 15.94 -11.25
C VAL A 196 6.30 15.75 -12.56
N PRO A 197 5.13 16.39 -12.73
CA PRO A 197 4.27 16.18 -13.90
C PRO A 197 4.89 16.59 -15.23
N GLN A 198 6.01 17.34 -15.21
CA GLN A 198 6.73 17.83 -16.38
C GLN A 198 7.91 16.94 -16.79
N ASP A 199 8.29 15.95 -15.97
CA ASP A 199 9.41 15.06 -16.27
C ASP A 199 8.93 13.90 -17.13
N GLU A 200 9.25 13.92 -18.43
CA GLU A 200 8.86 12.86 -19.37
C GLU A 200 9.54 11.52 -19.08
N VAL A 201 10.67 11.50 -18.37
CA VAL A 201 11.36 10.26 -17.99
C VAL A 201 10.68 9.61 -16.79
N ALA A 202 10.09 10.41 -15.90
CA ALA A 202 9.38 9.95 -14.72
C ALA A 202 7.87 9.66 -14.95
N ASN A 203 7.34 9.99 -16.14
CA ASN A 203 5.94 9.79 -16.53
C ASN A 203 5.74 8.51 -17.34
#